data_AF-A0AAV8X4I5-F1
#
_entry.id   AF-A0AAV8X4I5-F1
#
_cell.length_a   1.000
_cell.length_b   1.000
_cell.length_c   1.000
_cell.angle_alpha   90.00
_cell.angle_beta   90.00
_cell.angle_gamma   90.00
#
_symmetry.space_group_name_H-M   'P 1'
#
loop_
_entity.id
_entity.type
_entity.pdbx_description
1 polymer ?
#
loop_
_entity_poly.entity_id
_entity_poly.type
_entity_poly.pdbx_seq_one_letter_code
_entity_poly.pdbx_strand_id
1 'polypeptide(L)'
;MRTVYYIKDRKGRRSKRSKFYVAIFICFSTKTLLLELVTDLSIQTFVIAFRRFFSRHEKPRYMFSDNGKNFVGAAVELGQFLVSNQSSMIETFSTEGVE
;
A
#
# COMPACT_ATOMS: atom_id res chain seq x y z
N MET A 1 14.22 -2.78 1.65
CA MET A 1 14.11 -3.57 2.90
C MET A 1 13.29 -4.86 2.65
N ARG A 2 13.86 -6.07 2.73
CA ARG A 2 13.17 -7.36 2.42
C ARG A 2 13.09 -8.29 3.64
N THR A 3 12.67 -7.77 4.78
CA THR A 3 12.55 -8.60 5.98
C THR A 3 11.35 -9.53 5.84
N VAL A 4 11.60 -10.84 5.89
CA VAL A 4 10.58 -11.89 5.79
C VAL A 4 10.18 -12.32 7.19
N TYR A 5 8.88 -12.33 7.46
CA TYR A 5 8.31 -12.85 8.70
C TYR A 5 7.59 -14.16 8.42
N TYR A 6 7.65 -15.09 9.38
CA TYR A 6 6.91 -16.34 9.31
C TYR A 6 5.85 -16.35 10.40
N ILE A 7 4.58 -16.45 10.01
CA ILE A 7 3.45 -16.51 10.93
C ILE A 7 2.94 -17.95 10.95
N LYS A 8 2.66 -18.46 12.15
CA LYS A 8 2.00 -19.74 12.35
C LYS A 8 0.49 -19.57 12.26
N ASP A 9 -0.17 -20.50 11.59
CA ASP A 9 -1.63 -20.60 11.53
C ASP A 9 -2.27 -20.86 12.90
N ARG A 10 -1.65 -21.71 13.72
CA ARG A 10 -2.13 -22.08 15.06
C ARG A 10 -0.99 -22.38 16.03
N LYS A 11 -1.29 -22.38 17.34
CA LYS A 11 -0.36 -22.85 18.38
C LYS A 11 -0.30 -24.39 18.35
N GLY A 12 0.90 -24.97 18.41
CA GLY A 12 1.11 -26.43 18.47
C GLY A 12 2.24 -26.97 17.59
N ARG A 13 2.60 -28.23 17.80
CA ARG A 13 3.52 -28.99 16.93
C ARG A 13 2.85 -29.23 15.56
N ARG A 14 3.62 -29.15 14.46
CA ARG A 14 3.16 -29.20 13.05
C ARG A 14 2.23 -28.03 12.60
N SER A 15 2.34 -26.86 13.20
CA SER A 15 1.70 -25.64 12.67
C SER A 15 2.31 -25.24 11.32
N LYS A 16 1.44 -24.87 10.36
CA LYS A 16 1.89 -24.38 9.05
C LYS A 16 2.46 -22.98 9.24
N ARG A 17 3.67 -22.75 8.71
CA ARG A 17 4.31 -21.43 8.69
C ARG A 17 4.16 -20.84 7.30
N SER A 18 3.51 -19.69 7.21
CA SER A 18 3.39 -18.94 5.97
C SER A 18 4.31 -17.72 6.00
N LYS A 19 4.88 -17.40 4.85
CA LYS A 19 5.72 -16.20 4.67
C LYS A 19 4.82 -14.98 4.57
N PHE A 20 5.25 -13.90 5.22
CA PHE A 20 4.64 -12.58 5.15
C PHE A 20 5.74 -11.53 5.12
N TYR A 21 5.36 -10.33 4.66
CA TYR A 21 6.18 -9.14 4.66
C TYR A 21 5.42 -8.03 5.39
N VAL A 22 6.14 -7.00 5.82
CA VAL A 22 5.52 -5.82 6.43
C VAL A 22 5.77 -4.63 5.51
N ALA A 23 4.68 -4.06 4.99
CA ALA A 23 4.71 -2.77 4.31
C ALA A 23 4.73 -1.66 5.37
N ILE A 24 5.65 -0.71 5.23
CA ILE A 24 5.82 0.41 6.15
C ILE A 24 5.49 1.68 5.38
N PHE A 25 4.48 2.40 5.84
CA PHE A 25 4.11 3.71 5.31
C PHE A 25 4.31 4.77 6.40
N ILE A 26 4.91 5.89 6.04
CA ILE A 26 5.15 7.00 6.95
C ILE A 26 4.56 8.25 6.33
N CYS A 27 3.62 8.89 7.03
CA CYS A 27 3.12 10.21 6.67
C CYS A 27 4.06 11.26 7.29
N PHE A 28 4.72 12.08 6.48
CA PHE A 28 5.58 13.15 7.00
C PHE A 28 4.81 14.36 7.55
N SER A 29 3.57 14.57 7.12
CA SER A 29 2.69 15.62 7.66
C SER A 29 2.29 15.31 9.11
N THR A 30 1.68 14.14 9.34
CA THR A 30 1.12 13.76 10.64
C THR A 30 2.09 12.97 11.51
N LYS A 31 3.27 12.60 10.98
CA LYS A 31 4.22 11.66 11.59
C LYS A 31 3.61 10.31 11.94
N THR A 32 2.51 9.93 11.27
CA THR A 32 1.86 8.63 11.49
C THR A 32 2.59 7.55 10.71
N LEU A 33 2.88 6.44 11.39
CA LEU A 33 3.48 5.26 10.81
C LEU A 33 2.41 4.16 10.75
N LEU A 34 2.12 3.69 9.53
CA LEU A 34 1.27 2.53 9.31
C LEU A 34 2.14 1.31 8.97
N LEU A 35 1.99 0.25 9.75
CA LEU A 35 2.51 -1.08 9.45
C LEU A 35 1.38 -1.95 8.92
N GLU A 36 1.52 -2.45 7.71
CA GLU A 36 0.55 -3.37 7.11
C GLU A 36 1.20 -4.72 6.80
N LEU A 37 0.56 -5.79 7.24
CA LEU A 37 1.00 -7.14 6.95
C LEU A 37 0.55 -7.54 5.55
N VAL A 38 1.49 -7.97 4.71
CA VAL A 38 1.22 -8.38 3.33
C VAL A 38 1.75 -9.79 3.05
N THR A 39 1.04 -10.54 2.20
CA THR A 39 1.35 -11.94 1.88
C THR A 39 2.53 -12.10 0.93
N ASP A 40 2.75 -11.09 0.08
CA ASP A 40 3.73 -11.12 -0.98
C ASP A 40 4.23 -9.72 -1.31
N LEU A 41 5.26 -9.67 -2.15
CA LEU A 41 5.91 -8.46 -2.63
C LEU A 41 5.43 -8.14 -4.05
N SER A 42 4.19 -8.45 -4.45
CA SER A 42 3.68 -8.04 -5.76
C SER A 42 3.27 -6.57 -5.80
N ILE A 43 3.12 -6.04 -7.01
CA ILE A 43 2.63 -4.68 -7.23
C ILE A 43 1.18 -4.55 -6.74
N GLN A 44 0.32 -5.53 -7.04
CA GLN A 44 -1.10 -5.52 -6.63
C GLN A 44 -1.25 -5.45 -5.11
N THR A 45 -0.49 -6.28 -4.38
CA THR A 45 -0.50 -6.29 -2.91
C THR A 45 -0.02 -4.95 -2.35
N PHE A 46 0.97 -4.32 -2.97
CA PHE A 46 1.39 -2.96 -2.63
C PHE A 46 0.29 -1.93 -2.88
N VAL A 47 -0.36 -1.94 -4.04
CA VAL A 47 -1.44 -1.00 -4.38
C VAL A 47 -2.59 -1.12 -3.37
N ILE A 48 -2.99 -2.33 -3.00
CA ILE A 48 -4.05 -2.57 -2.02
C ILE A 48 -3.66 -2.01 -0.64
N ALA A 49 -2.44 -2.29 -0.18
CA ALA A 49 -1.93 -1.76 1.10
C ALA A 49 -1.84 -0.23 1.09
N PHE A 50 -1.36 0.35 -0.02
CA PHE A 50 -1.30 1.78 -0.20
C PHE A 50 -2.70 2.44 -0.21
N ARG A 51 -3.70 1.78 -0.79
CA ARG A 51 -5.11 2.22 -0.72
C ARG A 51 -5.64 2.29 0.70
N ARG A 52 -5.33 1.31 1.54
CA ARG A 52 -5.71 1.30 2.97
C ARG A 52 -4.95 2.31 3.81
N PHE A 53 -3.78 2.74 3.35
CA PHE A 53 -3.04 3.83 3.97
C PHE A 53 -3.73 5.18 3.73
N PHE A 54 -4.04 5.53 2.48
CA PHE A 54 -4.72 6.80 2.19
C PHE A 54 -6.23 6.77 2.45
N SER A 55 -6.87 5.62 2.67
CA SER A 55 -8.27 5.64 3.15
C SER A 55 -8.39 6.21 4.57
N ARG A 56 -7.27 6.31 5.30
CA ARG A 56 -7.20 6.85 6.67
C ARG A 56 -6.46 8.18 6.77
N HIS A 57 -5.85 8.62 5.67
CA HIS A 57 -5.00 9.81 5.62
C HIS A 57 -5.26 10.58 4.33
N GLU A 58 -5.06 11.88 4.35
CA GLU A 58 -5.14 12.68 3.14
C GLU A 58 -4.23 12.13 2.03
N LYS A 59 -4.67 12.28 0.78
CA LYS A 59 -3.93 11.83 -0.39
C LYS A 59 -2.54 12.52 -0.41
N PRO A 60 -1.43 11.76 -0.40
CA PRO A 60 -0.10 12.37 -0.39
C PRO A 60 0.17 13.08 -1.71
N ARG A 61 0.70 14.31 -1.65
CA ARG A 61 1.16 15.06 -2.83
C ARG A 61 2.46 14.49 -3.41
N TYR A 62 3.32 13.96 -2.53
CA TYR A 62 4.60 13.36 -2.89
C TYR A 62 4.77 12.03 -2.16
N MET A 63 5.27 11.02 -2.86
CA MET A 63 5.60 9.71 -2.30
C MET A 63 7.10 9.46 -2.47
N PHE A 64 7.77 9.13 -1.37
CA PHE A 64 9.19 8.77 -1.37
C PHE A 64 9.31 7.26 -1.12
N SER A 65 10.17 6.60 -1.90
CA SER A 65 10.39 5.15 -1.82
C SER A 65 11.88 4.84 -1.94
N ASP A 66 12.31 3.67 -1.46
CA ASP A 66 13.65 3.13 -1.63
C ASP A 66 13.93 2.61 -3.07
N ASN A 67 13.08 2.96 -4.04
CA ASN A 67 13.10 2.48 -5.42
C ASN A 67 13.03 0.94 -5.55
N GLY A 68 12.44 0.25 -4.59
CA GLY A 68 12.13 -1.17 -4.74
C GLY A 68 11.29 -1.41 -6.01
N LYS A 69 11.57 -2.50 -6.75
CA LYS A 69 10.93 -2.81 -8.03
C LYS A 69 9.39 -2.78 -8.00
N ASN A 70 8.81 -3.12 -6.85
CA ASN A 70 7.35 -3.10 -6.65
C ASN A 70 6.81 -1.67 -6.63
N PHE A 71 7.55 -0.73 -6.05
CA PHE A 71 7.19 0.68 -6.03
C PHE A 71 7.34 1.30 -7.42
N VAL A 72 8.41 0.94 -8.15
CA VAL A 72 8.61 1.40 -9.53
C VAL A 72 7.47 0.90 -10.42
N GLY A 73 7.15 -0.40 -10.32
CA GLY A 73 6.01 -0.98 -11.05
C GLY A 73 4.66 -0.36 -10.65
N ALA A 74 4.43 -0.18 -9.35
CA ALA A 74 3.22 0.48 -8.86
C ALA A 74 3.10 1.94 -9.28
N ALA A 75 4.20 2.68 -9.35
CA ALA A 75 4.21 4.07 -9.80
C ALA A 75 3.82 4.16 -11.29
N VAL A 76 4.28 3.21 -12.10
CA VAL A 76 3.86 3.10 -13.51
C VAL A 76 2.38 2.74 -13.61
N GLU A 77 1.92 1.70 -12.91
CA GLU A 77 0.52 1.25 -12.95
C GLU A 77 -0.44 2.32 -12.41
N LEU A 78 -0.07 2.97 -11.31
CA LEU A 78 -0.84 4.07 -10.73
C LEU A 78 -0.81 5.29 -11.65
N GLY A 79 0.34 5.63 -12.24
CA GLY A 79 0.44 6.71 -13.21
C GLY A 79 -0.46 6.47 -14.43
N GLN A 80 -0.45 5.25 -14.97
CA GLN A 80 -1.33 4.85 -16.08
C GLN A 80 -2.80 4.93 -15.68
N PHE A 81 -3.17 4.40 -14.52
CA PHE A 81 -4.55 4.48 -13.99
C PHE A 81 -5.01 5.94 -13.80
N LEU A 82 -4.16 6.80 -13.23
CA LEU A 82 -4.51 8.20 -13.01
C LEU A 82 -4.67 8.95 -14.34
N VAL A 83 -3.86 8.64 -15.35
CA VAL A 83 -3.98 9.23 -16.71
C VAL A 83 -5.22 8.71 -17.43
N SER A 84 -5.52 7.40 -17.35
CA SER A 84 -6.69 6.81 -18.01
C SER A 84 -8.02 7.22 -17.37
N ASN A 85 -8.02 7.51 -16.06
CA ASN A 85 -9.23 7.81 -15.29
C ASN A 85 -9.30 9.27 -14.81
N GLN A 86 -8.53 10.17 -15.43
CA GLN A 86 -8.51 11.60 -15.09
C GLN A 86 -9.90 12.24 -15.12
N SER A 87 -10.74 11.87 -16.10
CA SER A 87 -12.10 12.40 -16.27
C SER A 87 -13.07 11.88 -15.21
N SER A 88 -13.03 10.57 -14.93
CA SER A 88 -13.97 9.93 -13.99
C SER A 88 -13.63 10.21 -12.52
N MET A 89 -12.35 10.39 -12.18
CA MET A 89 -11.94 10.71 -10.81
C MET A 89 -12.40 12.10 -10.38
N ILE A 90 -12.30 13.12 -11.25
CA ILE A 90 -12.75 14.48 -10.91
C ILE A 90 -14.25 14.47 -10.62
N GLU A 91 -15.03 13.70 -11.38
CA GLU A 91 -16.48 13.57 -11.18
C GLU A 91 -16.80 12.88 -9.85
N THR A 92 -16.10 11.79 -9.50
CA THR A 92 -16.33 11.04 -8.25
C THR A 92 -15.89 11.84 -6.99
N PHE A 93 -14.76 12.56 -7.06
CA PHE A 93 -14.31 13.44 -5.96
C PHE A 93 -15.13 14.73 -5.84
N SER A 94 -15.85 15.14 -6.89
CA SER A 94 -16.80 16.26 -6.82
C SER A 94 -18.12 15.84 -6.19
N THR A 95 -18.50 14.56 -6.28
CA THR A 95 -19.73 14.02 -5.67
C THR A 95 -19.56 13.56 -4.23
N GLU A 96 -18.37 13.10 -3.84
CA GLU A 96 -18.05 12.75 -2.46
C GLU A 96 -17.18 13.85 -1.86
N GLY A 97 -17.84 14.85 -1.27
CA GLY A 97 -17.20 15.95 -0.56
C GLY A 97 -16.21 15.46 0.49
N VAL A 98 -15.04 16.10 0.52
CA VAL A 98 -14.08 15.97 1.62
C VAL A 98 -14.69 16.68 2.83
N GLU A 99 -15.31 15.91 3.72
CA GLU A 99 -15.47 16.29 5.13
C GLU A 99 -14.24 15.87 5.93
#